data_AF-A0A703XSE6-F1
#
_entry.id   AF-A0A703XSE6-F1
#
_cell.length_a   1.000
_cell.length_b   1.000
_cell.length_c   1.000
_cell.angle_alpha   90.00
_cell.angle_beta   90.00
_cell.angle_gamma   90.00
#
_symmetry.space_group_name_H-M   'P 1'
#
loop_
_entity.id
_entity.type
_entity.pdbx_description
1 polymer ?
#
loop_
_entity_poly.entity_id
_entity_poly.type
_entity_poly.pdbx_seq_one_letter_code
_entity_poly.pdbx_strand_id
1 'polypeptide(L)'
;GYPYLLTNEASLRDLQQRCPAGVQMEQFRPNLVVSGVAAWEEDSWKVLRIGDVIFDVVKPCSRCIFTTVSPEKGQKHPSGEPLATLQAFRTALDNGDVDFGQNLIARNSGVIRVGDEVEILATAPAKAYGATTVDNSVTPEKHPDASVTIDWQGQTFCGNNQQVLLEQLENQGIRIPYSCRAGICGCCRIRLLEGEVSPLKKSAMGDDGTILSCSCVPKTALRLEN
;
A
#
# COMPACT_ATOMS: atom_id res chain seq x y z
N GLY A 1 -9.39 1.98 -8.54
CA GLY A 1 -9.99 1.20 -7.43
C GLY A 1 -11.14 0.37 -7.99
N TYR A 2 -11.63 -0.59 -7.22
CA TYR A 2 -12.81 -1.38 -7.57
C TYR A 2 -13.97 -1.05 -6.63
N PRO A 3 -15.23 -1.26 -7.03
CA PRO A 3 -16.40 -0.89 -6.22
C PRO A 3 -16.48 -1.61 -4.88
N TYR A 4 -16.09 -2.90 -4.84
CA TYR A 4 -16.18 -3.71 -3.64
C TYR A 4 -14.88 -4.49 -3.40
N LEU A 5 -14.55 -4.63 -2.12
CA LEU A 5 -13.49 -5.52 -1.62
C LEU A 5 -14.11 -6.60 -0.74
N LEU A 6 -13.83 -7.87 -1.07
CA LEU A 6 -14.18 -9.04 -0.28
C LEU A 6 -12.95 -9.59 0.44
N THR A 7 -13.12 -9.96 1.71
CA THR A 7 -12.10 -10.63 2.51
C THR A 7 -12.70 -11.84 3.24
N ASN A 8 -11.84 -12.79 3.59
CA ASN A 8 -12.21 -14.01 4.30
C ASN A 8 -11.67 -13.97 5.74
N GLU A 9 -12.52 -14.27 6.72
CA GLU A 9 -12.13 -14.33 8.14
C GLU A 9 -11.07 -15.40 8.41
N ALA A 10 -11.11 -16.53 7.70
CA ALA A 10 -10.10 -17.57 7.85
C ALA A 10 -8.71 -17.10 7.37
N SER A 11 -8.66 -16.33 6.27
CA SER A 11 -7.42 -15.71 5.77
C SER A 11 -6.86 -14.67 6.73
N LEU A 12 -7.73 -13.86 7.37
CA LEU A 12 -7.30 -12.95 8.42
C LEU A 12 -6.70 -13.71 9.62
N ARG A 13 -7.35 -14.80 10.05
CA ARG A 13 -6.84 -15.62 11.17
C ARG A 13 -5.49 -16.27 10.84
N ASP A 14 -5.32 -16.78 9.63
CA ASP A 14 -4.02 -17.31 9.19
C ASP A 14 -2.93 -16.21 9.19
N LEU A 15 -3.27 -14.99 8.75
CA LEU A 15 -2.37 -13.85 8.86
C LEU A 15 -2.05 -13.49 10.32
N GLN A 16 -3.04 -13.45 11.20
CA GLN A 16 -2.85 -13.16 12.62
C GLN A 16 -1.95 -14.19 13.32
N GLN A 17 -1.98 -15.45 12.90
CA GLN A 17 -1.07 -16.48 13.44
C GLN A 17 0.39 -16.28 13.02
N ARG A 18 0.63 -15.62 11.88
CA ARG A 18 1.96 -15.33 11.35
C ARG A 18 2.49 -13.97 11.79
N CYS A 19 1.59 -13.03 12.09
CA CYS A 19 1.94 -11.64 12.37
C CYS A 19 2.16 -11.42 13.87
N PRO A 20 3.31 -10.87 14.29
CA PRO A 20 3.58 -10.58 15.70
C PRO A 20 2.76 -9.39 16.24
N ALA A 21 2.20 -8.57 15.35
CA ALA A 21 1.36 -7.43 15.71
C ALA A 21 -0.13 -7.81 15.72
N GLY A 22 -0.93 -7.07 16.49
CA GLY A 22 -2.39 -7.18 16.41
C GLY A 22 -2.90 -6.69 15.06
N VAL A 23 -3.50 -7.58 14.27
CA VAL A 23 -4.07 -7.26 12.96
C VAL A 23 -5.59 -7.33 13.02
N GLN A 24 -6.27 -6.30 12.54
CA GLN A 24 -7.73 -6.21 12.48
C GLN A 24 -8.23 -6.14 11.03
N MET A 25 -9.46 -6.60 10.79
CA MET A 25 -10.04 -6.64 9.44
C MET A 25 -10.15 -5.23 8.82
N GLU A 26 -10.43 -4.23 9.65
CA GLU A 26 -10.62 -2.83 9.29
C GLU A 26 -9.38 -2.20 8.65
N GLN A 27 -8.18 -2.73 8.94
CA GLN A 27 -6.93 -2.31 8.29
C GLN A 27 -6.96 -2.56 6.78
N PHE A 28 -7.70 -3.58 6.33
CA PHE A 28 -7.86 -3.92 4.92
C PHE A 28 -9.02 -3.22 4.23
N ARG A 29 -9.89 -2.56 5.02
CA ARG A 29 -11.06 -1.78 4.56
C ARG A 29 -11.98 -2.55 3.59
N PRO A 30 -12.39 -3.79 3.89
CA PRO A 30 -13.31 -4.51 3.04
C PRO A 30 -14.71 -3.91 3.08
N ASN A 31 -15.49 -4.20 2.04
CA ASN A 31 -16.93 -3.99 2.03
C ASN A 31 -17.67 -5.25 2.48
N LEU A 32 -17.13 -6.42 2.13
CA LEU A 32 -17.73 -7.73 2.37
C LEU A 32 -16.73 -8.60 3.12
N VAL A 33 -17.18 -9.21 4.20
CA VAL A 33 -16.41 -10.19 4.97
C VAL A 33 -17.16 -11.50 4.94
N VAL A 34 -16.50 -12.57 4.49
CA VAL A 34 -17.07 -13.91 4.40
C VAL A 34 -16.43 -14.85 5.41
N SER A 35 -17.20 -15.85 5.81
CA SER A 35 -16.82 -16.87 6.79
C SER A 35 -17.24 -18.25 6.29
N GLY A 36 -16.84 -19.32 6.98
CA GLY A 36 -17.27 -20.70 6.67
C GLY A 36 -16.46 -21.42 5.58
N VAL A 37 -15.43 -20.78 5.04
CA VAL A 37 -14.51 -21.35 4.05
C VAL A 37 -13.09 -21.43 4.61
N ALA A 38 -12.24 -22.26 4.00
CA ALA A 38 -10.84 -22.37 4.39
C ALA A 38 -10.08 -21.06 4.11
N ALA A 39 -8.95 -20.85 4.80
CA ALA A 39 -8.10 -19.71 4.53
C ALA A 39 -7.61 -19.73 3.08
N TRP A 40 -7.63 -18.55 2.44
CA TRP A 40 -7.16 -18.29 1.07
C TRP A 40 -7.99 -18.94 -0.05
N GLU A 41 -9.10 -19.61 0.27
CA GLU A 41 -9.97 -20.25 -0.73
C GLU A 41 -10.55 -19.23 -1.73
N GLU A 42 -10.74 -17.98 -1.27
CA GLU A 42 -11.23 -16.87 -2.07
C GLU A 42 -10.34 -16.52 -3.27
N ASP A 43 -9.06 -16.92 -3.26
CA ASP A 43 -8.13 -16.66 -4.36
C ASP A 43 -8.50 -17.41 -5.65
N SER A 44 -9.29 -18.47 -5.54
CA SER A 44 -9.74 -19.28 -6.68
C SER A 44 -11.12 -18.89 -7.20
N TRP A 45 -11.81 -17.94 -6.56
CA TRP A 45 -13.17 -17.60 -6.97
C TRP A 45 -13.15 -16.71 -8.21
N LYS A 46 -14.09 -16.97 -9.13
CA LYS A 46 -14.24 -16.20 -10.36
C LYS A 46 -15.58 -15.49 -10.40
N VAL A 47 -16.64 -16.18 -10.00
CA VAL A 47 -18.00 -15.62 -9.92
C VAL A 47 -18.66 -16.15 -8.66
N LEU A 48 -19.29 -15.28 -7.88
CA LEU A 48 -20.01 -15.63 -6.67
C LEU A 48 -21.35 -14.91 -6.60
N ARG A 49 -22.29 -15.45 -5.85
CA ARG A 49 -23.61 -14.86 -5.57
C ARG A 49 -23.79 -14.70 -4.08
N ILE A 50 -24.28 -13.54 -3.66
CA ILE A 50 -24.66 -13.26 -2.26
C ILE A 50 -26.09 -12.74 -2.29
N GLY A 51 -27.02 -13.46 -1.67
CA GLY A 51 -28.46 -13.21 -1.85
C GLY A 51 -28.83 -13.27 -3.35
N ASP A 52 -29.37 -12.18 -3.88
CA ASP A 52 -29.75 -12.04 -5.29
C ASP A 52 -28.69 -11.32 -6.16
N VAL A 53 -27.56 -10.91 -5.58
CA VAL A 53 -26.53 -10.14 -6.28
C VAL A 53 -25.40 -11.05 -6.73
N ILE A 54 -25.09 -11.02 -8.03
CA ILE A 54 -23.97 -11.75 -8.62
C ILE A 54 -22.77 -10.81 -8.74
N PHE A 55 -21.60 -11.29 -8.31
CA PHE A 55 -20.34 -10.58 -8.38
C PHE A 55 -19.34 -11.31 -9.27
N ASP A 56 -18.66 -10.54 -10.11
CA ASP A 56 -17.42 -10.95 -10.75
C ASP A 56 -16.24 -10.69 -9.83
N VAL A 57 -15.42 -11.72 -9.61
CA VAL A 57 -14.12 -11.58 -8.96
C VAL A 57 -13.12 -11.15 -10.01
N VAL A 58 -12.67 -9.90 -9.94
CA VAL A 58 -11.88 -9.30 -11.02
C VAL A 58 -10.40 -9.61 -10.86
N LYS A 59 -9.87 -9.40 -9.66
CA LYS A 59 -8.46 -9.66 -9.33
C LYS A 59 -8.18 -9.59 -7.83
N PRO A 60 -7.06 -10.18 -7.38
CA PRO A 60 -6.53 -9.96 -6.04
C PRO A 60 -6.32 -8.49 -5.70
N CYS A 61 -6.43 -8.15 -4.42
CA CYS A 61 -6.35 -6.79 -3.95
C CYS A 61 -4.98 -6.47 -3.36
N SER A 62 -4.20 -5.67 -4.07
CA SER A 62 -2.83 -5.34 -3.67
C SER A 62 -2.76 -4.43 -2.45
N ARG A 63 -2.01 -4.92 -1.46
CA ARG A 63 -1.50 -4.41 -0.20
C ARG A 63 -0.70 -3.12 -0.34
N CYS A 64 -1.10 -2.04 0.32
CA CYS A 64 -0.31 -0.84 0.42
C CYS A 64 -0.01 -0.51 1.88
N ILE A 65 0.84 0.49 2.14
CA ILE A 65 1.25 0.88 3.50
C ILE A 65 0.06 1.21 4.43
N PHE A 66 -1.11 1.55 3.89
CA PHE A 66 -2.24 1.96 4.72
C PHE A 66 -2.76 0.82 5.59
N THR A 67 -2.49 -0.43 5.21
CA THR A 67 -2.78 -1.57 6.07
C THR A 67 -1.97 -1.51 7.37
N THR A 68 -0.84 -0.79 7.42
CA THR A 68 -0.01 -0.67 8.62
C THR A 68 -0.48 0.41 9.59
N VAL A 69 -1.49 1.20 9.23
CA VAL A 69 -2.05 2.23 10.09
C VAL A 69 -3.08 1.60 11.02
N SER A 70 -2.86 1.71 12.33
CA SER A 70 -3.85 1.30 13.34
C SER A 70 -5.13 2.13 13.20
N PRO A 71 -6.32 1.51 13.03
CA PRO A 71 -7.58 2.25 12.94
C PRO A 71 -7.90 3.05 14.21
N GLU A 72 -7.51 2.53 15.38
CA GLU A 72 -7.75 3.17 16.68
C GLU A 72 -6.83 4.36 16.92
N LYS A 73 -5.54 4.22 16.58
CA LYS A 73 -4.50 5.22 16.93
C LYS A 73 -4.16 6.16 15.78
N GLY A 74 -4.54 5.84 14.55
CA GLY A 74 -4.19 6.60 13.34
C GLY A 74 -2.68 6.62 13.03
N GLN A 75 -1.89 5.74 13.66
CA GLN A 75 -0.44 5.69 13.53
C GLN A 75 0.02 4.44 12.79
N LYS A 76 1.08 4.58 11.98
CA LYS A 76 1.73 3.45 11.29
C LYS A 76 2.43 2.55 12.31
N HIS A 77 2.37 1.24 12.11
CA HIS A 77 3.15 0.29 12.89
C HIS A 77 4.65 0.50 12.61
N PRO A 78 5.52 0.59 13.65
CA PRO A 78 6.93 0.93 13.47
C PRO A 78 7.70 -0.09 12.60
N SER A 79 7.32 -1.36 12.63
CA SER A 79 7.89 -2.42 11.77
C SER A 79 7.12 -2.66 10.47
N GLY A 80 6.16 -1.82 10.12
CA GLY A 80 5.40 -1.97 8.86
C GLY A 80 4.42 -3.16 8.83
N GLU A 81 3.99 -3.65 9.98
CA GLU A 81 2.98 -4.73 10.07
C GLU A 81 1.57 -4.23 9.78
N PRO A 82 0.69 -5.04 9.14
CA PRO A 82 0.89 -6.44 8.76
C PRO A 82 1.52 -6.64 7.37
N LEU A 83 1.90 -5.56 6.69
CA LEU A 83 2.39 -5.64 5.31
C LEU A 83 3.71 -6.41 5.23
N ALA A 84 4.59 -6.24 6.21
CA ALA A 84 5.83 -7.01 6.32
C ALA A 84 5.57 -8.52 6.43
N THR A 85 4.63 -8.94 7.29
CA THR A 85 4.22 -10.36 7.36
C THR A 85 3.63 -10.86 6.05
N LEU A 86 2.76 -10.08 5.40
CA LEU A 86 2.18 -10.45 4.11
C LEU A 86 3.27 -10.63 3.02
N GLN A 87 4.28 -9.76 2.97
CA GLN A 87 5.39 -9.88 1.99
C GLN A 87 6.10 -11.23 2.06
N ALA A 88 6.15 -11.85 3.23
CA ALA A 88 6.82 -13.13 3.45
C ALA A 88 6.08 -14.33 2.83
N PHE A 89 4.82 -14.21 2.39
CA PHE A 89 4.09 -15.34 1.81
C PHE A 89 2.97 -15.00 0.81
N ARG A 90 2.59 -13.73 0.69
CA ARG A 90 1.53 -13.20 -0.18
C ARG A 90 2.07 -12.32 -1.30
N THR A 91 3.36 -12.42 -1.60
CA THR A 91 3.95 -11.71 -2.74
C THR A 91 3.69 -12.51 -4.02
N ALA A 92 2.96 -11.90 -4.93
CA ALA A 92 2.57 -12.46 -6.21
C ALA A 92 3.80 -12.73 -7.09
N LEU A 93 3.94 -13.96 -7.60
CA LEU A 93 5.14 -14.34 -8.38
C LEU A 93 5.21 -13.71 -9.76
N ASP A 94 4.09 -13.25 -10.31
CA ASP A 94 3.99 -12.66 -11.65
C ASP A 94 4.35 -11.18 -11.69
N ASN A 95 4.03 -10.42 -10.63
CA ASN A 95 4.17 -8.97 -10.61
C ASN A 95 4.76 -8.37 -9.32
N GLY A 96 4.96 -9.18 -8.26
CA GLY A 96 5.52 -8.72 -6.99
C GLY A 96 4.54 -7.98 -6.07
N ASP A 97 3.24 -7.92 -6.42
CA ASP A 97 2.23 -7.31 -5.56
C ASP A 97 1.99 -8.16 -4.30
N VAL A 98 1.75 -7.49 -3.17
CA VAL A 98 1.45 -8.17 -1.89
C VAL A 98 -0.05 -8.22 -1.70
N ASP A 99 -0.71 -9.35 -1.91
CA ASP A 99 -2.17 -9.38 -2.04
C ASP A 99 -2.90 -9.90 -0.79
N PHE A 100 -4.02 -9.26 -0.44
CA PHE A 100 -4.97 -9.75 0.56
C PHE A 100 -6.39 -9.27 0.22
N GLY A 101 -7.33 -10.22 0.12
CA GLY A 101 -8.69 -9.98 -0.33
C GLY A 101 -8.84 -9.88 -1.86
N GLN A 102 -10.09 -9.82 -2.32
CA GLN A 102 -10.47 -9.88 -3.73
C GLN A 102 -11.31 -8.67 -4.15
N ASN A 103 -11.00 -8.08 -5.30
CA ASN A 103 -11.77 -6.97 -5.87
C ASN A 103 -12.97 -7.49 -6.66
N LEU A 104 -14.16 -6.95 -6.40
CA LEU A 104 -15.40 -7.39 -7.04
C LEU A 104 -16.11 -6.28 -7.82
N ILE A 105 -16.88 -6.69 -8.81
CA ILE A 105 -17.88 -5.87 -9.52
C ILE A 105 -19.23 -6.60 -9.47
N ALA A 106 -20.29 -5.89 -9.07
CA ALA A 106 -21.64 -6.42 -9.10
C ALA A 106 -22.20 -6.39 -10.53
N ARG A 107 -22.78 -7.49 -11.01
CA ARG A 107 -23.44 -7.60 -12.32
C ARG A 107 -24.84 -7.00 -12.32
N ASN A 108 -25.49 -6.99 -11.16
CA ASN A 108 -26.83 -6.49 -10.96
C ASN A 108 -26.92 -5.71 -9.65
N SER A 109 -28.02 -4.99 -9.46
CA SER A 109 -28.34 -4.31 -8.20
C SER A 109 -29.27 -5.16 -7.36
N GLY A 110 -29.16 -5.04 -6.05
CA GLY A 110 -29.99 -5.76 -5.08
C GLY A 110 -29.57 -5.43 -3.66
N VAL A 111 -30.25 -6.04 -2.70
CA VAL A 111 -29.92 -5.91 -1.27
C VAL A 111 -29.28 -7.21 -0.80
N ILE A 112 -28.11 -7.07 -0.18
CA ILE A 112 -27.45 -8.16 0.54
C ILE A 112 -27.46 -7.84 2.05
N ARG A 113 -27.48 -8.86 2.88
CA ARG A 113 -27.52 -8.75 4.35
C ARG A 113 -26.45 -9.61 4.98
N VAL A 114 -26.04 -9.23 6.19
CA VAL A 114 -25.21 -10.10 7.03
C VAL A 114 -25.98 -11.39 7.29
N GLY A 115 -25.32 -12.52 7.06
CA GLY A 115 -25.93 -13.85 7.18
C GLY A 115 -26.45 -14.43 5.86
N ASP A 116 -26.46 -13.66 4.76
CA ASP A 116 -26.76 -14.22 3.44
C ASP A 116 -25.71 -15.27 3.05
N GLU A 117 -26.18 -16.35 2.43
CA GLU A 117 -25.33 -17.41 1.91
C GLU A 117 -24.51 -16.90 0.71
N VAL A 118 -23.25 -17.34 0.66
CA VAL A 118 -22.33 -17.06 -0.45
C VAL A 118 -22.19 -18.32 -1.29
N GLU A 119 -22.71 -18.28 -2.51
CA GLU A 119 -22.62 -19.38 -3.46
C GLU A 119 -21.52 -19.09 -4.49
N ILE A 120 -20.58 -20.03 -4.66
CA ILE A 120 -19.51 -19.91 -5.67
C ILE A 120 -20.02 -20.50 -7.00
N LEU A 121 -20.25 -19.63 -7.98
CA LEU A 121 -20.81 -20.01 -9.28
C LEU A 121 -19.74 -20.43 -10.28
N ALA A 122 -18.52 -19.91 -10.15
CA ALA A 122 -17.38 -20.29 -10.98
C ALA A 122 -16.06 -20.08 -10.26
N THR A 123 -15.08 -20.92 -10.57
CA THR A 123 -13.70 -20.81 -10.08
C THR A 123 -12.71 -20.60 -11.23
N ALA A 124 -11.51 -20.17 -10.87
CA ALA A 124 -10.34 -20.06 -11.71
C ALA A 124 -9.11 -20.51 -10.91
N PRO A 125 -7.99 -20.85 -11.57
CA PRO A 125 -6.74 -21.10 -10.88
C PRO A 125 -6.35 -19.90 -10.02
N ALA A 126 -6.03 -20.15 -8.75
CA ALA A 126 -5.54 -19.13 -7.85
C ALA A 126 -4.19 -18.58 -8.33
N LYS A 127 -3.92 -17.31 -8.03
CA LYS A 127 -2.62 -16.70 -8.27
C LYS A 127 -1.56 -17.41 -7.42
N ALA A 128 -0.36 -17.60 -7.98
CA ALA A 128 0.76 -18.17 -7.26
C ALA A 128 1.47 -17.09 -6.42
N TYR A 129 1.71 -17.40 -5.14
CA TYR A 129 2.40 -16.53 -4.19
C TYR A 129 3.67 -17.18 -3.66
N GLY A 130 4.63 -16.35 -3.27
CA GLY A 130 5.86 -16.79 -2.63
C GLY A 130 6.36 -15.81 -1.58
N ALA A 131 7.40 -16.25 -0.87
CA ALA A 131 8.15 -15.38 0.02
C ALA A 131 9.05 -14.49 -0.81
N THR A 132 9.01 -13.19 -0.55
CA THR A 132 10.01 -12.28 -1.09
C THR A 132 10.55 -11.44 0.03
N THR A 133 11.85 -11.57 0.32
CA THR A 133 12.61 -10.72 1.23
C THR A 133 12.91 -9.36 0.58
N VAL A 134 11.95 -8.79 -0.16
CA VAL A 134 12.04 -7.38 -0.55
C VAL A 134 11.65 -6.54 0.66
N ASP A 135 12.64 -6.37 1.52
CA ASP A 135 12.73 -5.19 2.36
C ASP A 135 12.71 -3.97 1.42
N ASN A 136 11.51 -3.45 1.21
CA ASN A 136 11.28 -2.23 0.44
C ASN A 136 11.53 -0.99 1.30
N SER A 137 11.79 -1.15 2.60
CA SER A 137 12.35 -0.12 3.45
C SER A 137 13.86 -0.12 3.25
N VAL A 138 14.41 1.02 2.85
CA VAL A 138 15.84 1.23 3.06
C VAL A 138 15.98 1.74 4.49
N THR A 139 16.83 1.11 5.29
CA THR A 139 17.19 1.64 6.60
C THR A 139 17.74 3.05 6.39
N PRO A 140 17.11 4.11 6.92
CA PRO A 140 17.60 5.46 6.72
C PRO A 140 19.01 5.55 7.33
N GLU A 141 20.00 5.93 6.54
CA GLU A 141 21.32 6.25 7.07
C GLU A 141 21.16 7.40 8.07
N LYS A 142 21.50 7.15 9.33
CA LYS A 142 21.48 8.18 10.38
C LYS A 142 22.61 9.16 10.11
N HIS A 143 22.30 10.24 9.42
CA HIS A 143 23.21 11.38 9.28
C HIS A 143 23.03 12.34 10.47
N PRO A 144 24.09 13.04 10.89
CA PRO A 144 23.97 14.14 11.83
C PRO A 144 22.99 15.19 11.29
N ASP A 145 22.16 15.75 12.18
CA ASP A 145 21.22 16.81 11.83
C ASP A 145 21.95 17.95 11.12
N ALA A 146 21.55 18.22 9.88
CA ALA A 146 22.13 19.27 9.07
C ALA A 146 21.04 20.00 8.28
N SER A 147 21.20 21.31 8.17
CA SER A 147 20.42 22.13 7.25
C SER A 147 20.88 21.92 5.82
N VAL A 148 19.94 21.85 4.88
CA VAL A 148 20.22 21.82 3.45
C VAL A 148 19.48 22.95 2.75
N THR A 149 20.04 23.44 1.65
CA THR A 149 19.35 24.40 0.78
C THR A 149 18.46 23.65 -0.20
N ILE A 150 17.17 24.00 -0.28
CA ILE A 150 16.24 23.42 -1.26
C ILE A 150 15.77 24.54 -2.19
N ASP A 151 16.02 24.37 -3.49
CA ASP A 151 15.50 25.21 -4.57
C ASP A 151 14.34 24.47 -5.27
N TRP A 152 13.16 25.07 -5.19
CA TRP A 152 11.97 24.66 -5.94
C TRP A 152 11.64 25.73 -6.97
N GLN A 153 11.93 25.45 -8.25
CA GLN A 153 11.60 26.35 -9.37
C GLN A 153 12.06 27.82 -9.17
N GLY A 154 13.23 28.02 -8.56
CA GLY A 154 13.81 29.33 -8.28
C GLY A 154 13.41 29.90 -6.91
N GLN A 155 12.53 29.24 -6.16
CA GLN A 155 12.25 29.57 -4.76
C GLN A 155 13.16 28.75 -3.84
N THR A 156 14.10 29.43 -3.20
CA THR A 156 15.04 28.79 -2.27
C THR A 156 14.58 28.92 -0.82
N PHE A 157 14.69 27.83 -0.05
CA PHE A 157 14.43 27.81 1.38
C PHE A 157 15.39 26.87 2.12
N CYS A 158 15.47 27.05 3.45
CA CYS A 158 16.27 26.20 4.33
C CYS A 158 15.46 24.96 4.75
N GLY A 159 15.92 23.79 4.34
CA GLY A 159 15.41 22.48 4.73
C GLY A 159 16.37 21.74 5.65
N ASN A 160 16.14 20.45 5.84
CA ASN A 160 16.99 19.55 6.64
C ASN A 160 17.08 18.15 6.04
N ASN A 161 18.01 17.36 6.60
CA ASN A 161 18.23 15.95 6.24
C ASN A 161 17.49 14.94 7.15
N GLN A 162 16.44 15.37 7.85
CA GLN A 162 15.67 14.53 8.79
C GLN A 162 14.21 14.30 8.33
N GLN A 163 13.65 15.24 7.56
CA GLN A 163 12.26 15.22 7.11
C GLN A 163 12.13 14.85 5.64
N VAL A 164 11.03 14.20 5.26
CA VAL A 164 10.74 13.91 3.85
C VAL A 164 10.49 15.19 3.06
N LEU A 165 10.94 15.20 1.81
CA LEU A 165 10.90 16.37 0.95
C LEU A 165 9.48 16.91 0.74
N LEU A 166 8.47 16.04 0.67
CA LEU A 166 7.07 16.47 0.57
C LEU A 166 6.65 17.38 1.72
N GLU A 167 6.96 17.03 2.97
CA GLU A 167 6.58 17.83 4.15
C GLU A 167 7.31 19.18 4.16
N GLN A 168 8.58 19.18 3.76
CA GLN A 168 9.39 20.41 3.68
C GLN A 168 8.84 21.37 2.62
N LEU A 169 8.40 20.86 1.46
CA LEU A 169 7.74 21.65 0.41
C LEU A 169 6.38 22.20 0.90
N GLU A 170 5.57 21.38 1.57
CA GLU A 170 4.27 21.78 2.11
C GLU A 170 4.38 22.89 3.15
N ASN A 171 5.40 22.84 4.01
CA ASN A 171 5.67 23.87 5.01
C ASN A 171 6.01 25.24 4.39
N GLN A 172 6.46 25.26 3.13
CA GLN A 172 6.67 26.48 2.35
C GLN A 172 5.45 26.87 1.49
N GLY A 173 4.33 26.17 1.64
CA GLY A 173 3.11 26.38 0.85
C GLY A 173 3.15 25.78 -0.55
N ILE A 174 4.19 25.01 -0.90
CA ILE A 174 4.31 24.34 -2.20
C ILE A 174 3.47 23.07 -2.18
N ARG A 175 2.49 23.00 -3.07
CA ARG A 175 1.54 21.87 -3.14
C ARG A 175 1.96 20.86 -4.21
N ILE A 176 2.47 19.72 -3.77
CA ILE A 176 2.71 18.55 -4.62
C ILE A 176 1.53 17.59 -4.48
N PRO A 177 0.93 17.09 -5.59
CA PRO A 177 -0.10 16.07 -5.50
C PRO A 177 0.41 14.82 -4.77
N TYR A 178 -0.36 14.27 -3.83
CA TYR A 178 -0.01 13.01 -3.18
C TYR A 178 -1.26 12.18 -2.89
N SER A 179 -1.05 10.87 -2.70
CA SER A 179 -2.13 9.95 -2.29
C SER A 179 -1.69 9.08 -1.11
N CYS A 180 -0.54 8.39 -1.22
CA CYS A 180 -0.14 7.40 -0.20
C CYS A 180 0.84 7.89 0.88
N ARG A 181 1.58 8.99 0.64
CA ARG A 181 2.71 9.44 1.49
C ARG A 181 3.67 8.32 1.92
N ALA A 182 3.93 7.40 1.00
CA ALA A 182 4.71 6.20 1.28
C ALA A 182 5.42 5.63 0.05
N GLY A 183 5.65 6.45 -0.98
CA GLY A 183 6.60 6.09 -2.03
C GLY A 183 6.18 4.93 -2.93
N ILE A 184 4.88 4.66 -3.04
CA ILE A 184 4.35 3.54 -3.86
C ILE A 184 3.30 3.98 -4.89
N CYS A 185 2.54 5.05 -4.65
CA CYS A 185 1.47 5.47 -5.57
C CYS A 185 1.98 6.31 -6.76
N GLY A 186 3.20 6.82 -6.72
CA GLY A 186 3.77 7.68 -7.76
C GLY A 186 3.19 9.10 -7.87
N CYS A 187 2.09 9.44 -7.17
CA CYS A 187 1.47 10.77 -7.27
C CYS A 187 2.39 11.92 -6.87
N CYS A 188 3.26 11.69 -5.88
CA CYS A 188 4.18 12.70 -5.33
C CYS A 188 5.48 12.85 -6.15
N ARG A 189 5.46 12.38 -7.40
CA ARG A 189 6.62 12.39 -8.30
C ARG A 189 6.96 13.82 -8.68
N ILE A 190 8.26 14.12 -8.59
CA ILE A 190 8.88 15.37 -9.02
C ILE A 190 10.23 15.04 -9.66
N ARG A 191 10.88 16.00 -10.29
CA ARG A 191 12.19 15.80 -10.94
C ARG A 191 13.31 16.40 -10.10
N LEU A 192 14.37 15.60 -9.91
CA LEU A 192 15.60 16.01 -9.22
C LEU A 192 16.60 16.49 -10.28
N LEU A 193 16.89 17.79 -10.29
CA LEU A 193 17.82 18.39 -11.25
C LEU A 193 19.26 18.33 -10.75
N GLU A 194 19.47 18.65 -9.47
CA GLU A 194 20.79 18.64 -8.82
C GLU A 194 20.65 18.21 -7.36
N GLY A 195 21.70 17.57 -6.83
CA GLY A 195 21.78 17.10 -5.45
C GLY A 195 21.53 15.61 -5.27
N GLU A 196 21.57 15.16 -4.01
CA GLU A 196 21.37 13.77 -3.61
C GLU A 196 20.25 13.68 -2.57
N VAL A 197 19.43 12.63 -2.68
CA VAL A 197 18.41 12.28 -1.70
C VAL A 197 18.65 10.87 -1.18
N SER A 198 18.31 10.65 0.09
CA SER A 198 18.25 9.33 0.70
C SER A 198 16.82 8.79 0.55
N PRO A 199 16.59 7.76 -0.28
CA PRO A 199 15.27 7.19 -0.46
C PRO A 199 14.90 6.31 0.74
N LEU A 200 13.66 6.44 1.22
CA LEU A 200 13.09 5.54 2.24
C LEU A 200 12.64 4.21 1.63
N LYS A 201 12.47 4.17 0.29
CA LYS A 201 12.09 2.98 -0.47
C LYS A 201 12.84 2.90 -1.79
N LYS A 202 13.15 1.68 -2.25
CA LYS A 202 13.78 1.46 -3.56
C LYS A 202 12.97 2.06 -4.71
N SER A 203 11.65 1.96 -4.66
CA SER A 203 10.72 2.52 -5.65
C SER A 203 10.62 4.05 -5.65
N ALA A 204 11.28 4.74 -4.71
CA ALA A 204 11.23 6.19 -4.61
C ALA A 204 12.11 6.91 -5.64
N MET A 205 13.05 6.19 -6.28
CA MET A 205 13.93 6.71 -7.32
C MET A 205 13.52 6.14 -8.68
N GLY A 206 13.34 7.01 -9.67
CA GLY A 206 13.16 6.62 -11.07
C GLY A 206 14.48 6.69 -11.84
N ASP A 207 14.59 5.89 -12.90
CA ASP A 207 15.79 5.83 -13.76
C ASP A 207 15.95 7.10 -14.64
N ASP A 208 14.92 7.93 -14.71
CA ASP A 208 14.84 9.15 -15.53
C ASP A 208 15.21 10.43 -14.76
N GLY A 209 15.69 10.30 -13.52
CA GLY A 209 15.97 11.42 -12.63
C GLY A 209 14.74 11.94 -11.87
N THR A 210 13.61 11.23 -11.94
CA THR A 210 12.45 11.54 -11.08
C THR A 210 12.56 10.87 -9.72
N ILE A 211 11.97 11.51 -8.71
CA ILE A 211 11.93 11.03 -7.33
C ILE A 211 10.53 11.15 -6.75
N LEU A 212 10.21 10.33 -5.76
CA LEU A 212 8.98 10.43 -4.99
C LEU A 212 9.23 11.29 -3.75
N SER A 213 8.86 12.58 -3.81
CA SER A 213 9.07 13.56 -2.73
C SER A 213 8.58 13.07 -1.36
N CYS A 214 7.55 12.23 -1.34
CA CYS A 214 6.98 11.65 -0.13
C CYS A 214 7.76 10.46 0.46
N SER A 215 8.88 10.07 -0.13
CA SER A 215 9.76 9.01 0.37
C SER A 215 11.23 9.27 0.06
N CYS A 216 11.62 10.53 -0.08
CA CYS A 216 12.99 10.97 -0.25
C CYS A 216 13.32 12.02 0.80
N VAL A 217 14.43 11.85 1.50
CA VAL A 217 14.98 12.83 2.46
C VAL A 217 16.19 13.51 1.82
N PRO A 218 16.33 14.84 1.85
CA PRO A 218 17.51 15.51 1.31
C PRO A 218 18.82 15.05 1.97
N LYS A 219 19.85 14.79 1.18
CA LYS A 219 21.21 14.50 1.68
C LYS A 219 22.17 15.67 1.44
N THR A 220 22.00 16.38 0.33
CA THR A 220 22.75 17.59 -0.02
C THR A 220 21.78 18.73 -0.41
N ALA A 221 22.33 19.87 -0.84
CA ALA A 221 21.50 20.93 -1.43
C ALA A 221 20.82 20.41 -2.71
N LEU A 222 19.53 20.73 -2.87
CA LEU A 222 18.69 20.19 -3.95
C LEU A 222 18.23 21.30 -4.89
N ARG A 223 18.16 20.99 -6.18
CA ARG A 223 17.37 21.74 -7.17
C ARG A 223 16.30 20.85 -7.75
N LEU A 224 15.04 21.30 -7.70
CA LEU A 224 13.86 20.51 -7.98
C LEU A 224 12.92 21.23 -8.95
N GLU A 225 12.21 20.43 -9.76
CA GLU A 225 11.10 20.88 -10.58
C GLU A 225 9.95 19.87 -10.56
N ASN A 226 8.78 20.30 -11.03
CA ASN A 226 7.57 19.48 -11.05
C ASN A 226 7.59 18.43 -12.16
#